data_AF-A0A3P6NW50-F1
#
_entry.id   AF-A0A3P6NW50-F1
#
_cell.length_a   1.000
_cell.length_b   1.000
_cell.length_c   1.000
_cell.angle_alpha   90.00
_cell.angle_beta   90.00
_cell.angle_gamma   90.00
#
_symmetry.space_group_name_H-M   'P 1'
#
loop_
_entity.id
_entity.type
_entity.pdbx_description
1 polymer ?
#
loop_
_entity_poly.entity_id
_entity_poly.type
_entity_poly.pdbx_seq_one_letter_code
_entity_poly.pdbx_strand_id
1 'polypeptide(L)' 'MGGSFILPVLNKNKYDAFSPPIVFQGSAVVVRFGIYIESMSNFEASTMVGF' A
#
# COMPACT_ATOMS: atom_id res chain seq x y z
N MET A 1 -1.85 -1.77 -25.01
CA MET A 1 -3.14 -1.18 -24.59
C MET A 1 -3.61 -1.92 -23.34
N GLY A 2 -3.15 -1.51 -22.16
CA GLY A 2 -3.52 -2.15 -20.88
C GLY A 2 -4.26 -1.14 -20.01
N GLY A 3 -5.50 -0.80 -20.39
CA GLY A 3 -6.35 0.03 -19.55
C GLY A 3 -6.71 -0.76 -18.30
N SER A 4 -6.39 -0.23 -17.11
CA SER A 4 -6.78 -0.87 -15.86
C SER A 4 -8.30 -1.06 -15.83
N PHE A 5 -8.75 -2.31 -15.74
CA PHE A 5 -10.18 -2.67 -15.76
C PHE A 5 -10.99 -1.98 -14.63
N ILE A 6 -10.32 -1.50 -13.59
CA ILE A 6 -10.92 -0.79 -12.47
C ILE A 6 -11.16 0.70 -12.77
N LEU A 7 -10.40 1.33 -13.66
CA LEU A 7 -10.40 2.78 -13.86
C LEU A 7 -11.79 3.33 -14.24
N PRO A 8 -12.55 2.71 -15.17
CA PRO A 8 -13.90 3.15 -15.49
C PRO A 8 -14.86 3.08 -14.30
N VAL A 9 -14.68 2.07 -13.44
CA VAL A 9 -15.50 1.88 -12.23
C VAL A 9 -15.17 2.95 -11.19
N LEU A 10 -13.89 3.26 -10.97
CA LEU A 10 -13.47 4.32 -10.04
C LEU A 10 -14.02 5.68 -10.47
N ASN A 11 -13.91 6.01 -11.76
CA ASN A 11 -14.41 7.28 -12.31
C ASN A 11 -15.93 7.41 -12.19
N LYS A 12 -16.69 6.34 -12.52
CA LYS A 12 -18.16 6.34 -12.39
C LYS A 12 -18.62 6.59 -10.95
N ASN A 13 -17.89 6.06 -9.98
CA ASN A 13 -18.21 6.20 -8.55
C ASN A 13 -17.62 7.46 -7.91
N LYS A 14 -16.97 8.34 -8.70
CA LYS A 14 -16.28 9.55 -8.20
C LYS A 14 -15.32 9.20 -7.06
N TYR A 15 -14.61 8.10 -7.21
CA TYR A 15 -13.65 7.65 -6.20
C TYR A 15 -12.52 8.69 -6.08
N ASP A 16 -12.30 9.17 -4.87
CA ASP A 16 -11.18 10.04 -4.53
C ASP A 16 -10.09 9.21 -3.84
N ALA A 17 -8.90 9.18 -4.43
CA ALA A 17 -7.77 8.42 -3.91
C ALA A 17 -7.11 9.06 -2.67
N PHE A 18 -7.37 10.35 -2.42
CA PHE A 18 -6.77 11.08 -1.30
C PHE A 18 -7.66 11.10 -0.05
N SER A 19 -8.93 10.76 -0.22
CA SER A 19 -9.86 10.65 0.89
C SER A 19 -9.65 9.35 1.68
N PRO A 20 -9.64 9.40 3.02
CA PRO A 20 -9.57 8.18 3.83
C PRO A 20 -10.84 7.34 3.64
N PRO A 21 -10.75 6.01 3.80
CA PRO A 21 -11.92 5.15 3.73
C PRO A 21 -12.91 5.50 4.85
N ILE A 22 -14.21 5.39 4.55
CA ILE A 22 -15.26 5.56 5.57
C ILE A 22 -15.17 4.39 6.56
N VAL A 23 -14.94 4.69 7.83
CA VAL A 23 -14.93 3.72 8.93
C VAL A 23 -16.06 4.05 9.89
N PHE A 24 -16.97 3.10 10.11
CA PHE A 24 -18.05 3.27 11.07
C PHE A 24 -17.51 3.27 12.51
N GLN A 25 -18.15 4.00 13.41
CA GLN A 25 -17.72 4.07 14.80
C GLN A 25 -17.71 2.68 15.45
N GLY A 26 -16.59 2.30 16.08
CA GLY A 26 -16.39 0.98 16.67
C GLY A 26 -15.85 -0.09 15.70
N SER A 27 -15.68 0.24 14.42
CA SER A 27 -15.11 -0.66 13.42
C SER A 27 -13.60 -0.45 13.25
N ALA A 28 -12.89 -1.52 12.90
CA ALA A 28 -11.47 -1.48 12.55
C ALA A 28 -11.28 -1.91 11.09
N VAL A 29 -10.35 -1.26 10.39
CA VAL A 29 -9.91 -1.67 9.05
C VAL A 29 -8.66 -2.51 9.19
N VAL A 30 -8.69 -3.75 8.68
CA VAL A 30 -7.52 -4.64 8.68
C VAL A 30 -6.74 -4.46 7.38
N VAL A 31 -5.53 -3.91 7.49
CA VAL A 31 -4.59 -3.79 6.37
C VAL A 31 -3.63 -4.97 6.42
N ARG A 32 -3.54 -5.71 5.30
CA ARG A 32 -2.56 -6.79 5.12
C ARG A 32 -1.58 -6.35 4.05
N PHE A 33 -0.30 -6.29 4.40
CA PHE A 33 0.77 -6.05 3.44
C PHE A 33 1.78 -7.21 3.54
N GLY A 34 2.32 -7.58 2.39
CA GLY A 34 3.42 -8.51 2.27
C GLY A 34 4.59 -7.78 1.63
N ILE A 35 5.80 -8.06 2.07
CA ILE A 35 7.01 -7.53 1.47
C ILE A 35 7.62 -8.65 0.64
N TYR A 36 7.75 -8.42 -0.66
CA TYR A 36 8.51 -9.29 -1.56
C TYR A 36 9.86 -8.64 -1.81
N ILE A 37 10.94 -9.34 -1.46
CA ILE A 37 12.31 -8.85 -1.64
C ILE A 37 12.85 -9.53 -2.90
N GLU A 38 12.98 -8.77 -3.98
CA GLU A 38 13.54 -9.28 -5.25
C GLU A 38 15.05 -9.52 -5.16
N SER A 39 15.77 -8.65 -4.46
CA SER A 39 17.19 -8.81 -4.15
C SER A 39 17.56 -7.89 -2.98
N MET A 40 18.64 -8.26 -2.27
CA MET A 40 19.22 -7.44 -1.21
C MET A 40 20.61 -6.99 -1.67
N SER A 41 20.85 -5.68 -1.75
CA SER A 41 22.20 -5.16 -1.95
C SER A 41 23.04 -5.50 -0.71
N ASN A 42 24.35 -5.73 -0.88
CA ASN A 42 25.27 -6.02 0.22
C ASN A 42 25.13 -4.94 1.31
N PHE A 43 24.45 -5.30 2.39
CA PHE A 43 24.26 -4.45 3.54
C PHE A 43 25.52 -4.56 4.39
N GLU A 44 26.33 -3.50 4.45
CA GLU A 44 27.44 -3.45 5.39
C GLU A 44 26.90 -3.47 6.82
N ALA A 45 27.09 -4.59 7.51
CA ALA A 45 26.68 -4.77 8.90
C ALA A 45 27.46 -3.87 9.90
N SER A 46 28.40 -3.06 9.43
CA SER A 46 29.20 -2.14 10.23
C SER A 46 28.41 -0.98 10.82
N THR A 47 27.22 -0.65 10.29
CA THR A 47 26.36 0.43 10.82
C THR A 47 25.39 -0.04 11.93
N MET A 48 25.20 -1.35 12.13
CA MET A 48 24.23 -1.90 13.10
C MET A 48 24.82 -2.31 14.46
N VAL A 49 26.14 -2.19 14.65
CA VAL A 49 26.83 -2.47 15.92
C VAL A 49 27.31 -1.15 16.53
N GLY A 50 26.37 -0.30 16.91
CA GLY A 50 26.65 1.06 17.40
C GLY A 50 25.67 1.57 18.45
N PHE A 51 25.09 0.67 19.26
CA PHE A 51 24.34 1.01 20.48
C PHE A 51 24.97 0.31 21.69
#